data_AF-K4K335-F1
#
_entry.id   AF-K4K335-F1
#
_cell.length_a   1.000
_cell.length_b   1.000
_cell.length_c   1.000
_cell.angle_alpha   90.00
_cell.angle_beta   90.00
_cell.angle_gamma   90.00
#
_symmetry.space_group_name_H-M   'P 1'
#
loop_
_entity.id
_entity.type
_entity.pdbx_description
1 polymer ?
#
loop_
_entity_poly.entity_id
_entity_poly.type
_entity_poly.pdbx_seq_one_letter_code
_entity_poly.pdbx_strand_id
1 'polypeptide(L)'
;GPGCPVCVTPVELIDKAMEIARRPEVVFCSFGDMLRVPGTRGDLLSAKSAGADVRVVYSPMDALKTARENPSREIVFFAVGFETTPP
;
A
#
# COMPACT_ATOMS: atom_id res chain seq x y z
N GLY A 1 24.58 3.66 -1.59
CA GLY A 1 23.56 2.64 -1.30
C GLY A 1 22.49 2.66 -2.38
N PRO A 2 21.57 1.68 -2.40
CA PRO A 2 20.40 1.75 -3.30
C PRO A 2 19.57 2.99 -2.95
N GLY A 3 19.52 3.97 -3.84
CA GLY A 3 18.97 5.31 -3.56
C GLY A 3 17.44 5.42 -3.64
N CYS A 4 16.72 4.30 -3.74
CA CYS A 4 15.29 4.28 -3.98
C CYS A 4 14.65 3.08 -3.25
N PRO A 5 13.89 3.30 -2.14
CA PRO A 5 13.33 2.21 -1.34
C PRO A 5 12.26 1.41 -2.11
N VAL A 6 11.48 2.13 -2.93
CA VAL A 6 10.51 1.56 -3.88
C VAL A 6 11.18 0.55 -4.82
N CYS A 7 12.31 0.93 -5.40
CA CYS A 7 13.02 0.16 -6.41
C CYS A 7 13.67 -1.12 -5.87
N VAL A 8 13.85 -1.22 -4.55
CA VAL A 8 14.46 -2.38 -3.88
C VAL A 8 13.46 -3.14 -3.01
N THR A 9 12.17 -2.83 -3.10
CA THR A 9 11.13 -3.57 -2.38
C THR A 9 11.02 -4.98 -2.97
N PRO A 10 11.17 -6.05 -2.16
CA PRO A 10 11.04 -7.42 -2.64
C PRO A 10 9.68 -7.70 -3.26
N VAL A 11 9.66 -8.45 -4.37
CA VAL A 11 8.44 -8.85 -5.08
C VAL A 11 7.47 -9.58 -4.16
N GLU A 12 7.98 -10.37 -3.23
CA GLU A 12 7.18 -11.12 -2.25
C GLU A 12 6.40 -10.20 -1.30
N LEU A 13 6.91 -8.99 -1.01
CA LEU A 13 6.17 -8.00 -0.23
C LEU A 13 5.05 -7.34 -1.05
N ILE A 14 5.30 -7.08 -2.34
CA ILE A 14 4.28 -6.54 -3.24
C ILE A 14 3.14 -7.55 -3.44
N ASP A 15 3.46 -8.83 -3.57
CA ASP A 15 2.46 -9.90 -3.69
C ASP A 15 1.58 -9.99 -2.43
N LYS A 16 2.18 -9.94 -1.24
CA LYS A 16 1.44 -9.88 0.03
C LYS A 16 0.58 -8.62 0.14
N ALA A 17 1.11 -7.46 -0.26
CA ALA A 17 0.36 -6.21 -0.29
C ALA A 17 -0.88 -6.32 -1.19
N MET A 18 -0.74 -6.90 -2.38
CA MET A 18 -1.87 -7.13 -3.29
C MET A 18 -2.89 -8.13 -2.72
N GLU A 19 -2.45 -9.19 -2.05
CA GLU A 19 -3.35 -10.16 -1.42
C GLU A 19 -4.20 -9.49 -0.33
N ILE A 20 -3.59 -8.66 0.51
CA ILE A 20 -4.28 -7.89 1.55
C ILE A 20 -5.22 -6.86 0.92
N ALA A 21 -4.77 -6.12 -0.11
CA ALA A 21 -5.57 -5.10 -0.77
C ALA A 21 -6.85 -5.64 -1.41
N ARG A 22 -6.86 -6.90 -1.86
CA ARG A 22 -8.04 -7.54 -2.47
C ARG A 22 -9.10 -7.99 -1.47
N ARG A 23 -8.83 -7.91 -0.17
CA ARG A 23 -9.81 -8.31 0.85
C ARG A 23 -10.95 -7.28 0.93
N PRO A 24 -12.22 -7.70 0.80
CA PRO A 24 -13.35 -6.77 0.73
C PRO A 24 -13.57 -5.93 1.98
N GLU A 25 -13.03 -6.34 3.14
CA GLU A 25 -13.06 -5.63 4.43
C GLU A 25 -11.90 -4.63 4.62
N VAL A 26 -10.87 -4.68 3.77
CA VAL A 26 -9.67 -3.83 3.86
C VAL A 26 -9.78 -2.56 3.01
N VAL A 27 -9.38 -1.43 3.61
CA VAL A 27 -8.95 -0.22 2.88
C VAL A 27 -7.43 -0.17 2.92
N PHE A 28 -6.80 -0.29 1.76
CA PHE A 28 -5.36 -0.40 1.63
C PHE A 28 -4.74 0.94 1.25
N CYS A 29 -3.92 1.49 2.14
CA CYS A 29 -3.25 2.77 1.97
C CYS A 29 -1.78 2.56 1.61
N SER A 30 -1.29 3.27 0.59
CA SER A 30 0.14 3.31 0.27
C SER A 30 0.52 4.61 -0.43
N PHE A 31 1.82 4.86 -0.55
CA PHE A 31 2.34 5.98 -1.33
C PHE A 31 2.10 5.77 -2.83
N GLY A 32 1.98 6.87 -3.58
CA GLY A 32 1.60 6.84 -4.99
C GLY A 32 2.62 6.14 -5.90
N ASP A 33 3.91 6.19 -5.55
CA ASP A 33 5.00 5.50 -6.24
C ASP A 33 4.92 3.98 -6.10
N MET A 34 4.43 3.48 -4.96
CA MET A 34 4.24 2.04 -4.72
C MET A 34 3.13 1.41 -5.58
N LEU A 35 2.20 2.21 -6.13
CA LEU A 35 1.05 1.66 -6.85
C LEU A 35 1.42 0.91 -8.13
N ARG A 36 2.55 1.26 -8.76
CA ARG A 36 3.01 0.71 -10.05
C ARG A 36 4.18 -0.26 -9.90
N VAL A 37 4.59 -0.59 -8.67
CA VAL A 37 5.66 -1.54 -8.44
C VAL A 37 5.13 -2.94 -8.80
N PRO A 38 5.76 -3.65 -9.76
CA PRO A 38 5.26 -4.94 -10.20
C PRO A 38 5.51 -6.01 -9.15
N GLY A 39 4.45 -6.72 -8.79
CA GLY A 39 4.51 -8.05 -8.17
C GLY A 39 4.52 -9.16 -9.23
N THR A 40 4.33 -10.40 -8.81
CA THR A 40 4.34 -11.58 -9.70
C THR A 40 3.14 -11.59 -10.65
N ARG A 41 1.98 -11.08 -10.23
CA ARG A 41 0.70 -11.18 -10.98
C ARG A 41 0.00 -9.83 -11.20
N GLY A 42 0.72 -8.73 -11.10
CA GLY A 42 0.18 -7.38 -11.26
C GLY A 42 0.80 -6.41 -10.26
N ASP A 43 0.14 -5.27 -10.08
CA ASP A 43 0.52 -4.23 -9.12
C ASP A 43 -0.72 -3.72 -8.35
N LEU A 44 -0.50 -2.85 -7.36
CA LEU A 44 -1.61 -2.28 -6.56
C LEU A 44 -2.55 -1.41 -7.41
N LEU A 45 -2.05 -0.79 -8.48
CA LEU A 45 -2.87 -0.03 -9.43
C LEU A 45 -3.87 -0.95 -10.15
N SER A 46 -3.43 -2.13 -10.60
CA SER A 46 -4.28 -3.14 -11.22
C SER A 46 -5.30 -3.70 -10.24
N ALA A 47 -4.92 -3.92 -8.97
CA ALA A 47 -5.85 -4.32 -7.93
C ALA A 47 -6.95 -3.25 -7.72
N LYS A 48 -6.56 -1.98 -7.69
CA LYS A 48 -7.49 -0.84 -7.62
C LYS A 48 -8.46 -0.81 -8.81
N SER A 49 -7.95 -0.98 -10.02
CA SER A 49 -8.77 -1.06 -11.24
C SER A 49 -9.73 -2.26 -11.23
N ALA A 50 -9.39 -3.32 -10.48
CA ALA A 50 -10.25 -4.49 -10.29
C ALA A 50 -11.25 -4.34 -9.11
N GLY A 51 -11.33 -3.17 -8.47
CA GLY A 51 -12.31 -2.86 -7.43
C GLY A 51 -11.80 -2.96 -5.98
N ALA A 52 -10.51 -3.22 -5.76
CA ALA A 52 -9.92 -3.09 -4.43
C ALA A 52 -9.96 -1.63 -3.94
N ASP A 53 -10.27 -1.40 -2.64
CA ASP A 53 -10.24 -0.06 -2.04
C ASP A 53 -8.78 0.32 -1.72
N VAL A 54 -8.04 0.73 -2.75
CA VAL A 54 -6.65 1.22 -2.64
C VAL A 54 -6.62 2.74 -2.68
N ARG A 55 -6.14 3.35 -1.59
CA ARG A 55 -6.03 4.79 -1.40
C ARG A 55 -4.59 5.25 -1.40
N VAL A 56 -4.31 6.29 -2.18
CA VAL A 56 -3.01 6.95 -2.16
C VAL A 56 -2.99 7.89 -0.97
N VAL A 57 -1.95 7.78 -0.14
CA VAL A 57 -1.70 8.67 1.01
C VAL A 57 -0.36 9.37 0.84
N TYR A 58 -0.21 10.50 1.51
CA TYR A 58 1.05 11.27 1.53
C TYR A 58 1.78 11.13 2.86
N SER A 59 1.13 10.60 3.89
CA SER A 59 1.72 10.28 5.18
C SER A 59 0.98 9.14 5.89
N PRO A 60 1.60 8.48 6.88
CA PRO A 60 0.91 7.52 7.75
C PRO A 60 -0.31 8.13 8.47
N MET A 61 -0.29 9.46 8.71
CA MET A 61 -1.40 10.16 9.37
C MET A 61 -2.67 10.20 8.53
N ASP A 62 -2.56 10.15 7.20
CA ASP A 62 -3.73 10.07 6.31
C ASP A 62 -4.42 8.71 6.44
N ALA A 63 -3.65 7.63 6.63
CA ALA A 63 -4.18 6.31 6.91
C ALA A 63 -4.88 6.26 8.28
N LEU A 64 -4.30 6.89 9.31
CA LEU A 64 -4.95 7.03 10.62
C LEU A 64 -6.25 7.83 10.54
N LYS A 65 -6.28 8.92 9.77
CA LYS A 65 -7.51 9.68 9.51
C LYS A 65 -8.57 8.80 8.85
N THR A 66 -8.17 8.05 7.83
CA THR A 66 -9.06 7.10 7.14
C THR A 66 -9.63 6.05 8.11
N ALA A 67 -8.84 5.56 9.07
CA ALA A 67 -9.30 4.63 10.10
C ALA A 67 -10.36 5.24 11.02
N ARG A 68 -10.17 6.48 11.46
CA ARG A 68 -11.16 7.19 12.29
C ARG A 68 -12.49 7.41 11.56
N GLU A 69 -12.43 7.62 10.25
CA GLU A 69 -13.61 7.83 9.40
C GLU A 69 -14.33 6.51 9.01
N ASN A 70 -13.65 5.37 9.13
CA ASN A 70 -14.15 4.05 8.70
C ASN A 70 -14.00 3.01 9.84
N PRO A 71 -14.67 3.17 10.99
CA PRO A 71 -14.43 2.35 12.18
C PRO A 71 -14.84 0.86 12.03
N SER A 72 -15.63 0.52 11.02
CA SER A 72 -16.05 -0.85 10.71
C SER A 72 -15.13 -1.57 9.72
N ARG A 73 -14.03 -0.94 9.30
CA ARG A 73 -13.14 -1.44 8.26
C ARG A 73 -11.73 -1.63 8.75
N GLU A 74 -11.03 -2.59 8.18
CA GLU A 74 -9.60 -2.78 8.45
C GLU A 74 -8.79 -1.82 7.57
N ILE A 75 -7.98 -0.97 8.20
CA ILE A 75 -7.09 -0.07 7.47
C ILE A 75 -5.68 -0.62 7.54
N VAL A 76 -5.08 -0.85 6.37
CA VAL A 76 -3.69 -1.32 6.27
C VAL A 76 -2.87 -0.26 5.56
N PHE A 77 -1.80 0.20 6.21
CA PHE A 77 -0.83 1.10 5.58
C PHE A 77 0.43 0.34 5.18
N PHE A 78 0.73 0.32 3.89
CA PHE A 78 1.94 -0.28 3.35
C PHE A 78 3.05 0.76 3.31
N ALA A 79 3.82 0.79 4.40
CA ALA A 79 4.94 1.68 4.60
C ALA A 79 6.20 1.12 3.91
N VAL A 80 6.62 1.77 2.82
CA VAL A 80 7.91 1.52 2.18
C VAL A 80 8.72 2.80 2.24
N GLY A 81 9.91 2.72 2.84
CA GLY A 81 10.79 3.85 3.07
C GLY A 81 12.12 3.40 3.65
N PHE A 82 13.10 4.30 3.66
CA PHE A 82 14.38 4.12 4.38
C PHE A 82 14.29 4.73 5.79
N GLU A 83 15.39 4.81 6.54
CA GLU A 83 15.42 5.23 7.95
C GLU A 83 14.77 6.59 8.25
N THR A 84 14.59 7.46 7.25
CA THR A 84 13.93 8.77 7.38
C THR A 84 12.40 8.73 7.24
N THR A 85 11.84 7.59 6.88
CA THR A 85 10.40 7.29 6.93
C THR A 85 10.24 5.97 7.69
N PRO A 86 10.51 5.97 9.02
CA PRO A 86 10.28 4.78 9.82
C PRO A 86 8.80 4.35 9.68
N PRO A 87 8.53 3.05 9.46
CA PRO A 87 7.18 2.54 9.22
C PRO A 87 6.21 2.79 10.39
#